data_AF-U4R6K3-F1
#
_entry.id   AF-U4R6K3-F1
#
_cell.length_a   1.000
_cell.length_b   1.000
_cell.length_c   1.000
_cell.angle_alpha   90.00
_cell.angle_beta   90.00
_cell.angle_gamma   90.00
#
_symmetry.space_group_name_H-M   'P 1'
#
loop_
_entity.id
_entity.type
_entity.pdbx_description
1 polymer ?
#
loop_
_entity_poly.entity_id
_entity_poly.type
_entity_poly.pdbx_seq_one_letter_code
_entity_poly.pdbx_strand_id
1 'polypeptide(L)'
;MCSLLCVGAILISSSSTIRAAALNALDNVKMIFVQDDDTGEIVQKPANEAYLRYNIGGNTNLDDTEISKKVGYKISYPKQVGDATFGYKTLAVSFKNVPYDLDTKIYQLMLKSVENDDALCKLSEYTPLRNTLGAYVKVNTDVVIATALAKNIKYHFDKNTTVEHVTIGDIKGMWVKSTAPLYPLKSDIHNLTSYDMTSKPSLEKFWNLIWQVNGINYQFYTHITEEPLSKEKAIEFAKDFMAAQK
;
A
#
# COMPACT_ATOMS: atom_id res chain seq x y z
N MET A 1 -19.13 21.25 -2.71
CA MET A 1 -20.52 21.62 -3.03
C MET A 1 -20.69 23.03 -3.58
N CYS A 2 -19.95 24.05 -3.12
CA CYS A 2 -20.05 25.41 -3.71
C CYS A 2 -19.58 25.49 -5.17
N SER A 3 -18.58 24.70 -5.57
CA SER A 3 -18.02 24.73 -6.94
C SER A 3 -18.98 24.20 -8.02
N LEU A 4 -19.83 23.22 -7.69
CA LEU A 4 -20.85 22.66 -8.59
C LEU A 4 -22.04 23.62 -8.80
N LEU A 5 -22.37 24.43 -7.79
CA LEU A 5 -23.41 25.47 -7.88
C LEU A 5 -22.99 26.65 -8.77
N CYS A 6 -21.70 27.01 -8.78
CA CYS A 6 -21.16 28.04 -9.68
C CYS A 6 -21.22 27.60 -11.15
N VAL A 7 -21.02 26.31 -11.45
CA VAL A 7 -21.15 25.76 -12.82
C VAL A 7 -22.60 25.86 -13.31
N GLY A 8 -23.59 25.62 -12.44
CA GLY A 8 -25.01 25.75 -12.77
C GLY A 8 -25.40 27.18 -13.20
N ALA A 9 -24.88 28.22 -12.55
CA ALA A 9 -25.17 29.62 -12.89
C ALA A 9 -24.51 30.08 -14.20
N ILE A 10 -23.31 29.56 -14.53
CA ILE A 10 -22.60 29.86 -15.78
C ILE A 10 -23.28 29.14 -16.96
N LEU A 11 -23.80 27.92 -16.76
CA LEU A 11 -24.50 27.18 -17.82
C LEU A 11 -25.81 27.85 -18.25
N ILE A 12 -26.50 28.54 -17.35
CA ILE A 12 -27.76 29.27 -17.65
C ILE A 12 -27.52 30.48 -18.57
N SER A 13 -26.36 31.14 -18.48
CA SER A 13 -26.00 32.34 -19.26
C SER A 13 -25.17 32.08 -20.53
N SER A 14 -24.67 30.85 -20.71
CA SER A 14 -23.86 30.45 -21.88
C SER A 14 -24.71 29.98 -23.07
N SER A 15 -24.18 30.11 -24.30
CA SER A 15 -24.87 29.65 -25.52
C SER A 15 -25.15 28.13 -25.45
N SER A 16 -26.16 27.66 -26.17
CA SER A 16 -26.53 26.24 -26.23
C SER A 16 -25.33 25.34 -26.58
N THR A 17 -24.39 25.83 -27.38
CA THR A 17 -23.15 25.15 -27.75
C THR A 17 -22.17 25.02 -26.58
N ILE A 18 -22.00 26.06 -25.76
CA ILE A 18 -21.14 26.00 -24.57
C ILE A 18 -21.75 25.09 -23.50
N ARG A 19 -23.08 25.16 -23.33
CA ARG A 19 -23.81 24.25 -22.44
C ARG A 19 -23.67 22.80 -22.88
N ALA A 20 -23.81 22.53 -24.18
CA ALA A 20 -23.62 21.18 -24.73
C ALA A 20 -22.17 20.70 -24.60
N ALA A 21 -21.18 21.57 -24.83
CA ALA A 21 -19.77 21.23 -24.67
C ALA A 21 -19.41 20.95 -23.21
N ALA A 22 -19.95 21.72 -22.26
CA ALA A 22 -19.74 21.53 -20.83
C ALA A 22 -20.46 20.28 -20.29
N LEU A 23 -21.68 20.00 -20.76
CA LEU A 23 -22.38 18.75 -20.43
C LEU A 23 -21.64 17.54 -21.01
N ASN A 24 -21.17 17.62 -22.26
CA ASN A 24 -20.37 16.56 -22.86
C ASN A 24 -19.01 16.40 -22.15
N ALA A 25 -18.39 17.49 -21.69
CA ALA A 25 -17.19 17.42 -20.87
C ALA A 25 -17.45 16.76 -19.51
N LEU A 26 -18.60 17.04 -18.87
CA LEU A 26 -19.03 16.42 -17.61
C LEU A 26 -19.40 14.94 -17.79
N ASP A 27 -20.12 14.59 -18.85
CA ASP A 27 -20.53 13.22 -19.19
C ASP A 27 -19.32 12.33 -19.55
N ASN A 28 -18.22 12.94 -20.01
CA ASN A 28 -16.96 12.24 -20.30
C ASN A 28 -15.97 12.19 -19.13
N VAL A 29 -16.30 12.75 -17.96
CA VAL A 29 -15.45 12.60 -16.78
C VAL A 29 -15.55 11.15 -16.29
N LYS A 30 -14.48 10.37 -16.50
CA LYS A 30 -14.37 9.02 -15.95
C LYS A 30 -14.37 9.10 -14.42
N MET A 31 -15.41 8.59 -13.80
CA MET A 31 -15.51 8.47 -12.33
C MET A 31 -14.93 7.13 -11.87
N ILE A 32 -14.24 7.14 -10.74
CA ILE A 32 -13.72 5.94 -10.08
C ILE A 32 -14.04 5.96 -8.59
N PHE A 33 -14.09 4.78 -7.98
CA PHE A 33 -14.22 4.61 -6.54
C PHE A 33 -12.85 4.67 -5.88
N VAL A 34 -12.70 5.51 -4.86
CA VAL A 34 -11.51 5.61 -4.02
C VAL A 34 -11.90 5.59 -2.55
N GLN A 35 -11.02 5.10 -1.68
CA GLN A 35 -11.17 5.28 -0.24
C GLN A 35 -10.76 6.71 0.12
N ASP A 36 -11.60 7.39 0.89
CA ASP A 36 -11.27 8.68 1.49
C ASP A 36 -10.35 8.47 2.71
N ASP A 37 -9.19 9.15 2.73
CA ASP A 37 -8.15 8.92 3.73
C ASP A 37 -8.57 9.31 5.16
N ASP A 38 -9.53 10.23 5.33
CA ASP A 38 -9.96 10.71 6.65
C ASP A 38 -11.12 9.89 7.20
N THR A 39 -12.11 9.61 6.35
CA THR A 39 -13.31 8.87 6.74
C THR A 39 -13.20 7.37 6.54
N GLY A 40 -12.26 6.90 5.73
CA GLY A 40 -12.16 5.49 5.33
C GLY A 40 -13.36 5.01 4.48
N GLU A 41 -14.25 5.92 4.08
CA GLU A 41 -15.43 5.61 3.26
C GLU A 41 -15.07 5.50 1.78
N ILE A 42 -15.83 4.68 1.05
CA ILE A 42 -15.70 4.57 -0.40
C ILE A 42 -16.51 5.69 -1.06
N VAL A 43 -15.82 6.59 -1.75
CA VAL A 43 -16.40 7.74 -2.45
C VAL A 43 -16.09 7.65 -3.94
N GLN A 44 -16.92 8.29 -4.76
CA GLN A 44 -16.63 8.45 -6.19
C GLN A 44 -15.89 9.77 -6.42
N LYS A 45 -14.81 9.74 -7.19
CA LYS A 45 -14.06 10.94 -7.61
C LYS A 45 -13.75 10.87 -9.12
N PRO A 46 -13.61 12.03 -9.78
CA PRO A 46 -13.02 12.09 -11.13
C PRO A 46 -11.65 11.42 -11.16
N ALA A 47 -11.36 10.62 -12.19
CA ALA A 47 -10.10 9.91 -12.36
C ALA A 47 -8.89 10.85 -12.37
N ASN A 48 -9.02 12.02 -12.99
CA ASN A 48 -7.99 13.05 -13.07
C ASN A 48 -7.73 13.79 -11.73
N GLU A 49 -8.59 13.61 -10.74
CA GLU A 49 -8.42 14.13 -9.36
C GLU A 49 -7.95 13.03 -8.39
N ALA A 50 -7.85 11.79 -8.85
CA ALA A 50 -7.47 10.66 -8.03
C ALA A 50 -5.96 10.38 -8.09
N TYR A 51 -5.41 10.15 -6.90
CA TYR A 51 -4.02 9.81 -6.70
C TYR A 51 -3.92 8.46 -6.01
N LEU A 52 -3.04 7.61 -6.54
CA LEU A 52 -2.85 6.25 -6.12
C LEU A 52 -1.57 6.10 -5.31
N ARG A 53 -1.56 5.04 -4.50
CA ARG A 53 -0.38 4.55 -3.78
C ARG A 53 -0.05 3.18 -4.37
N TYR A 54 1.21 2.98 -4.72
CA TYR A 54 1.68 1.70 -5.24
C TYR A 54 2.72 1.11 -4.29
N ASN A 55 2.73 -0.21 -4.19
CA ASN A 55 3.89 -0.95 -3.72
C ASN A 55 4.24 -1.96 -4.80
N ILE A 56 5.35 -1.72 -5.51
CA ILE A 56 5.79 -2.55 -6.63
C ILE A 56 7.03 -3.31 -6.19
N GLY A 57 7.03 -4.62 -6.34
CA GLY A 57 8.14 -5.46 -5.93
C GLY A 57 8.12 -6.83 -6.58
N GLY A 58 9.17 -7.59 -6.31
CA GLY A 58 9.32 -8.96 -6.78
C GLY A 58 10.24 -9.77 -5.88
N ASN A 59 10.09 -11.09 -5.95
CA ASN A 59 10.97 -12.00 -5.20
C ASN A 59 12.42 -11.79 -5.61
N THR A 60 13.32 -11.90 -4.65
CA THR A 60 14.75 -11.72 -4.87
C THR A 60 15.54 -12.88 -4.25
N ASN A 61 16.66 -13.20 -4.89
CA ASN A 61 17.64 -14.17 -4.38
C ASN A 61 18.81 -13.49 -3.64
N LEU A 62 18.78 -12.17 -3.50
CA LEU A 62 19.81 -11.42 -2.79
C LEU A 62 19.88 -11.84 -1.32
N ASP A 63 21.10 -11.88 -0.79
CA ASP A 63 21.29 -12.14 0.63
C ASP A 63 20.91 -10.93 1.51
N ASP A 64 20.89 -11.12 2.83
CA ASP A 64 20.49 -10.07 3.77
C ASP A 64 21.43 -8.85 3.71
N THR A 65 22.72 -9.06 3.38
CA THR A 65 23.73 -7.99 3.28
C THR A 65 23.48 -7.16 2.02
N GLU A 66 23.24 -7.81 0.88
CA GLU A 66 22.92 -7.17 -0.38
C GLU A 66 21.61 -6.38 -0.31
N ILE A 67 20.58 -6.97 0.30
CA ILE A 67 19.30 -6.29 0.55
C ILE A 67 19.55 -5.07 1.44
N SER A 68 20.25 -5.24 2.57
CA SER A 68 20.53 -4.14 3.51
C SER A 68 21.21 -2.96 2.82
N LYS A 69 22.19 -3.23 1.95
CA LYS A 69 22.87 -2.20 1.14
C LYS A 69 21.90 -1.48 0.22
N LYS A 70 20.99 -2.21 -0.42
CA LYS A 70 20.05 -1.68 -1.41
C LYS A 70 18.95 -0.83 -0.79
N VAL A 71 18.43 -1.23 0.37
CA VAL A 71 17.37 -0.51 1.09
C VAL A 71 17.91 0.59 2.02
N GLY A 72 19.20 0.55 2.35
CA GLY A 72 19.88 1.58 3.13
C GLY A 72 19.75 1.41 4.65
N TYR A 73 19.37 0.23 5.13
CA TYR A 73 19.29 -0.11 6.55
C TYR A 73 19.58 -1.60 6.75
N LYS A 74 20.11 -1.96 7.93
CA LYS A 74 20.35 -3.35 8.30
C LYS A 74 19.02 -4.08 8.46
N ILE A 75 18.91 -5.24 7.81
CA ILE A 75 17.80 -6.18 7.93
C ILE A 75 18.37 -7.59 7.90
N SER A 76 17.83 -8.49 8.73
CA SER A 76 18.09 -9.92 8.59
C SER A 76 16.80 -10.71 8.71
N TYR A 77 16.65 -11.74 7.88
CA TYR A 77 15.48 -12.60 7.89
C TYR A 77 15.84 -13.92 8.58
N PRO A 78 15.44 -14.12 9.86
CA PRO A 78 15.69 -15.39 10.53
C PRO A 78 15.01 -16.54 9.78
N LYS A 79 15.56 -17.75 9.89
CA LYS A 79 15.00 -18.96 9.25
C LYS A 79 13.59 -19.31 9.77
N GLN A 80 13.23 -18.83 10.94
CA GLN A 80 11.98 -19.14 11.62
C GLN A 80 11.56 -17.96 12.50
N VAL A 81 10.25 -17.74 12.63
CA VAL A 81 9.63 -16.88 13.64
C VAL A 81 8.45 -17.65 14.23
N GLY A 82 8.44 -17.83 15.55
CA GLY A 82 7.56 -18.77 16.25
C GLY A 82 7.52 -20.14 15.56
N ASP A 83 6.35 -20.55 15.07
CA ASP A 83 6.13 -21.81 14.33
C ASP A 83 6.16 -21.67 12.80
N ALA A 84 6.43 -20.48 12.26
CA ALA A 84 6.46 -20.22 10.82
C ALA A 84 7.88 -20.27 10.24
N THR A 85 8.04 -20.96 9.12
CA THR A 85 9.33 -21.14 8.44
C THR A 85 9.54 -20.08 7.37
N PHE A 86 10.77 -19.58 7.25
CA PHE A 86 11.13 -18.61 6.23
C PHE A 86 10.92 -19.17 4.81
N GLY A 87 10.22 -18.42 3.97
CA GLY A 87 9.91 -18.78 2.58
C GLY A 87 10.75 -18.01 1.57
N TYR A 88 10.47 -16.72 1.40
CA TYR A 88 11.11 -15.88 0.38
C TYR A 88 11.28 -14.42 0.83
N LYS A 89 12.17 -13.71 0.14
CA LYS A 89 12.36 -12.26 0.28
C LYS A 89 11.85 -11.56 -0.96
N THR A 90 11.42 -10.33 -0.79
CA THR A 90 11.01 -9.46 -1.89
C THR A 90 11.62 -8.09 -1.67
N LEU A 91 12.17 -7.53 -2.74
CA LEU A 91 12.49 -6.12 -2.80
C LEU A 91 11.35 -5.37 -3.44
N ALA A 92 11.03 -4.21 -2.88
CA ALA A 92 9.95 -3.40 -3.36
C ALA A 92 10.24 -1.90 -3.24
N VAL A 93 9.47 -1.13 -3.97
CA VAL A 93 9.44 0.33 -3.92
C VAL A 93 7.99 0.75 -3.75
N SER A 94 7.75 1.54 -2.70
CA SER A 94 6.48 2.21 -2.50
C SER A 94 6.49 3.59 -3.15
N PHE A 95 5.40 3.94 -3.81
CA PHE A 95 5.17 5.25 -4.42
C PHE A 95 3.91 5.86 -3.83
N LYS A 96 3.91 7.19 -3.70
CA LYS A 96 2.75 7.96 -3.26
C LYS A 96 2.39 8.99 -4.32
N ASN A 97 1.12 9.39 -4.32
CA ASN A 97 0.61 10.47 -5.15
C ASN A 97 0.79 10.23 -6.66
N VAL A 98 0.63 8.98 -7.12
CA VAL A 98 0.68 8.66 -8.55
C VAL A 98 -0.68 8.99 -9.18
N PRO A 99 -0.77 9.92 -10.15
CA PRO A 99 -2.05 10.22 -10.80
C PRO A 99 -2.61 8.98 -11.49
N TYR A 100 -3.91 8.72 -11.31
CA TYR A 100 -4.57 7.54 -11.88
C TYR A 100 -4.37 7.44 -13.40
N ASP A 101 -4.50 8.54 -14.14
CA ASP A 101 -4.36 8.55 -15.61
C ASP A 101 -2.92 8.35 -16.14
N LEU A 102 -1.92 8.34 -15.25
CA LEU A 102 -0.52 8.12 -15.60
C LEU A 102 -0.01 6.72 -15.25
N ASP A 103 -0.80 5.93 -14.52
CA ASP A 103 -0.34 4.69 -13.92
C ASP A 103 0.28 3.71 -14.93
N THR A 104 -0.44 3.43 -16.01
CA THR A 104 -0.06 2.51 -17.09
C THR A 104 1.18 3.00 -17.83
N LYS A 105 1.34 4.32 -17.96
CA LYS A 105 2.49 4.93 -18.66
C LYS A 105 3.78 4.79 -17.87
N ILE A 106 3.71 4.93 -16.55
CA ILE A 106 4.89 4.89 -15.67
C ILE A 106 5.12 3.52 -15.03
N TYR A 107 4.19 2.57 -15.16
CA TYR A 107 4.26 1.26 -14.53
C TYR A 107 5.54 0.48 -14.83
N GLN A 108 5.95 0.44 -16.10
CA GLN A 108 7.20 -0.23 -16.49
C GLN A 108 8.44 0.43 -15.88
N LEU A 109 8.39 1.75 -15.67
CA LEU A 109 9.46 2.48 -14.99
C LEU A 109 9.44 2.16 -13.48
N MET A 110 8.25 2.08 -12.86
CA MET A 110 8.08 1.66 -11.46
C MET A 110 8.64 0.24 -11.24
N LEU A 111 8.33 -0.72 -12.12
CA LEU A 111 8.90 -2.08 -12.06
C LEU A 111 10.43 -2.06 -12.13
N LYS A 112 11.00 -1.33 -13.11
CA LYS A 112 12.46 -1.25 -13.27
C LYS A 112 13.15 -0.61 -12.07
N SER A 113 12.50 0.34 -11.40
CA SER A 113 13.08 1.06 -10.26
C SER A 113 13.38 0.17 -9.05
N VAL A 114 12.75 -1.01 -8.95
CA VAL A 114 13.03 -1.97 -7.88
C VAL A 114 14.51 -2.33 -7.89
N GLU A 115 15.08 -2.60 -9.07
CA GLU A 115 16.47 -3.01 -9.26
C GLU A 115 17.42 -1.90 -9.73
N ASN A 116 16.89 -0.80 -10.30
CA ASN A 116 17.71 0.20 -10.97
C ASN A 116 17.57 1.59 -10.30
N ASP A 117 18.70 2.11 -9.79
CA ASP A 117 18.78 3.42 -9.14
C ASP A 117 18.41 4.59 -10.09
N ASP A 118 18.86 4.56 -11.35
CA ASP A 118 18.54 5.61 -12.33
C ASP A 118 17.04 5.66 -12.64
N ALA A 119 16.39 4.51 -12.73
CA ALA A 119 14.94 4.40 -12.90
C ALA A 119 14.19 4.92 -11.67
N LEU A 120 14.70 4.64 -10.47
CA LEU A 120 14.16 5.17 -9.21
C LEU A 120 14.27 6.71 -9.15
N CYS A 121 15.42 7.26 -9.54
CA CYS A 121 15.66 8.70 -9.57
C CYS A 121 14.69 9.43 -10.51
N LYS A 122 14.32 8.83 -11.65
CA LYS A 122 13.33 9.40 -12.58
C LYS A 122 11.91 9.49 -12.00
N LEU A 123 11.63 8.79 -10.90
CA LEU A 123 10.33 8.75 -10.24
C LEU A 123 10.31 9.58 -8.93
N SER A 124 11.29 10.45 -8.71
CA SER A 124 11.47 11.18 -7.44
C SER A 124 10.26 12.01 -7.00
N GLU A 125 9.48 12.53 -7.97
CA GLU A 125 8.27 13.30 -7.70
C GLU A 125 7.19 12.48 -6.97
N TYR A 126 7.18 11.15 -7.14
CA TYR A 126 6.25 10.23 -6.49
C TYR A 126 6.75 9.71 -5.13
N THR A 127 7.76 10.38 -4.57
CA THR A 127 8.36 10.09 -3.25
C THR A 127 8.68 8.59 -3.07
N PRO A 128 9.50 8.00 -3.96
CA PRO A 128 9.77 6.57 -3.95
C PRO A 128 10.49 6.17 -2.66
N LEU A 129 10.08 5.05 -2.08
CA LEU A 129 10.67 4.50 -0.86
C LEU A 129 10.96 3.02 -1.05
N ARG A 130 12.26 2.66 -1.01
CA ARG A 130 12.67 1.27 -0.97
C ARG A 130 12.24 0.60 0.33
N ASN A 131 11.75 -0.60 0.19
CA ASN A 131 11.38 -1.47 1.28
C ASN A 131 11.69 -2.92 0.93
N THR A 132 11.64 -3.77 1.94
CA THR A 132 11.86 -5.20 1.79
C THR A 132 10.89 -5.94 2.66
N LEU A 133 10.49 -7.13 2.21
CA LEU A 133 9.65 -8.02 2.97
C LEU A 133 10.20 -9.44 2.96
N GLY A 134 9.89 -10.17 4.01
CA GLY A 134 10.13 -11.60 4.14
C GLY A 134 8.81 -12.29 4.42
N ALA A 135 8.50 -13.32 3.66
CA ALA A 135 7.33 -14.15 3.88
C ALA A 135 7.72 -15.38 4.69
N TYR A 136 6.95 -15.65 5.74
CA TYR A 136 7.06 -16.83 6.59
C TYR A 136 5.82 -17.68 6.41
N VAL A 137 6.00 -18.97 6.13
CA VAL A 137 4.93 -19.91 5.83
C VAL A 137 4.77 -20.88 6.99
N LYS A 138 3.53 -21.07 7.43
CA LYS A 138 3.14 -22.12 8.37
C LYS A 138 2.71 -23.38 7.62
N VAL A 139 2.92 -24.55 8.23
CA VAL A 139 2.28 -25.79 7.79
C VAL A 139 0.76 -25.57 7.91
N ASN A 140 0.04 -25.57 6.77
CA ASN A 140 -1.38 -25.21 6.57
C ASN A 140 -1.68 -23.79 6.02
N THR A 141 -0.77 -23.20 5.24
CA THR A 141 -0.98 -22.03 4.33
C THR A 141 -1.06 -20.63 4.94
N ASP A 142 -0.96 -20.47 6.26
CA ASP A 142 -0.84 -19.13 6.85
C ASP A 142 0.50 -18.50 6.45
N VAL A 143 0.44 -17.37 5.76
CA VAL A 143 1.60 -16.57 5.38
C VAL A 143 1.66 -15.35 6.28
N VAL A 144 2.72 -15.25 7.08
CA VAL A 144 3.06 -14.02 7.81
C VAL A 144 4.05 -13.23 6.99
N ILE A 145 3.68 -12.01 6.61
CA ILE A 145 4.58 -11.12 5.87
C ILE A 145 5.23 -10.14 6.85
N ALA A 146 6.54 -10.29 7.02
CA ALA A 146 7.42 -9.36 7.73
C ALA A 146 7.91 -8.27 6.78
N THR A 147 7.37 -7.07 6.89
CA THR A 147 7.81 -5.92 6.09
C THR A 147 8.67 -4.99 6.94
N ALA A 148 9.77 -4.51 6.37
CA ALA A 148 10.58 -3.45 6.92
C ALA A 148 10.64 -2.29 5.93
N LEU A 149 10.40 -1.08 6.41
CA LEU A 149 10.44 0.14 5.62
C LEU A 149 11.35 1.16 6.32
N ALA A 150 12.29 1.72 5.56
CA ALA A 150 13.03 2.90 5.99
C ALA A 150 12.07 4.06 6.27
N LYS A 151 12.52 5.01 7.11
CA LYS A 151 11.92 6.32 7.39
C LYS A 151 10.87 6.30 8.50
N ASN A 152 10.81 7.41 9.26
CA ASN A 152 9.74 7.74 10.21
C ASN A 152 8.40 7.95 9.47
N ILE A 153 7.78 6.88 8.99
CA ILE A 153 6.45 6.93 8.40
C ILE A 153 5.49 7.35 9.53
N LYS A 154 4.87 8.51 9.35
CA LYS A 154 3.71 8.87 10.15
C LYS A 154 2.53 8.05 9.65
N TYR A 155 2.02 7.19 10.51
CA TYR A 155 0.78 6.47 10.23
C TYR A 155 -0.39 7.45 10.34
N HIS A 156 -1.15 7.55 9.25
CA HIS A 156 -2.46 8.19 9.25
C HIS A 156 -3.49 7.08 9.35
N PHE A 157 -4.34 7.16 10.37
CA PHE A 157 -5.40 6.19 10.61
C PHE A 157 -6.73 6.87 10.36
N ASP A 158 -7.55 6.28 9.50
CA ASP A 158 -8.91 6.74 9.28
C ASP A 158 -9.79 6.53 10.52
N LYS A 159 -10.98 7.13 10.52
CA LYS A 159 -11.95 7.00 11.64
C LYS A 159 -12.40 5.55 11.92
N ASN A 160 -12.25 4.63 10.97
CA ASN A 160 -12.67 3.23 11.10
C ASN A 160 -11.54 2.34 11.63
N THR A 161 -10.35 2.90 11.81
CA THR A 161 -9.18 2.20 12.30
C THR A 161 -9.15 2.19 13.82
N THR A 162 -9.02 1.00 14.41
CA THR A 162 -8.78 0.82 15.84
C THR A 162 -7.30 0.57 16.09
N VAL A 163 -6.73 1.29 17.06
CA VAL A 163 -5.32 1.15 17.45
C VAL A 163 -5.26 0.77 18.92
N GLU A 164 -4.57 -0.32 19.22
CA GLU A 164 -4.23 -0.74 20.57
C GLU A 164 -2.71 -0.67 20.76
N HIS A 165 -2.24 -0.01 21.80
CA HIS A 165 -0.81 0.03 22.13
C HIS A 165 -0.38 -1.28 22.78
N VAL A 166 0.72 -1.85 22.30
CA VAL A 166 1.26 -3.13 22.78
C VAL A 166 2.77 -3.02 23.01
N THR A 167 3.33 -4.06 23.64
CA THR A 167 4.76 -4.16 23.90
C THR A 167 5.34 -5.44 23.29
N ILE A 168 6.42 -5.31 22.52
CA ILE A 168 7.17 -6.38 21.87
C ILE A 168 8.55 -6.48 22.55
N GLY A 169 8.64 -7.24 23.64
CA GLY A 169 9.83 -7.23 24.50
C GLY A 169 9.92 -5.89 25.24
N ASP A 170 10.90 -5.06 24.88
CA ASP A 170 11.02 -3.68 25.37
C ASP A 170 10.60 -2.61 24.34
N ILE A 171 10.15 -3.04 23.15
CA ILE A 171 9.79 -2.16 22.04
C ILE A 171 8.30 -1.83 22.12
N LYS A 172 7.96 -0.54 22.05
CA LYS A 172 6.56 -0.10 21.92
C LYS A 172 6.05 -0.36 20.50
N GLY A 173 4.84 -0.91 20.40
CA GLY A 173 4.16 -1.17 19.14
C GLY A 173 2.70 -0.78 19.15
N MET A 174 2.04 -1.02 18.03
CA MET A 174 0.63 -0.80 17.79
C MET A 174 0.04 -2.03 17.13
N TRP A 175 -1.00 -2.59 17.74
CA TRP A 175 -1.88 -3.55 17.10
C TRP A 175 -3.02 -2.77 16.43
N VAL A 176 -3.03 -2.78 15.10
CA VAL A 176 -3.92 -1.97 14.28
C VAL A 176 -4.91 -2.86 13.59
N LYS A 177 -6.20 -2.54 13.73
CA LYS A 177 -7.30 -3.11 12.97
C LYS A 177 -7.88 -2.04 12.06
N SER A 178 -7.83 -2.25 10.76
CA SER A 178 -8.23 -1.29 9.74
C SER A 178 -9.07 -1.94 8.64
N THR A 179 -9.68 -1.13 7.79
CA THR A 179 -10.45 -1.60 6.62
C THR A 179 -9.86 -1.06 5.33
N ALA A 180 -9.68 -1.91 4.33
CA ALA A 180 -9.16 -1.53 3.02
C ALA A 180 -10.14 -1.94 1.92
N PRO A 181 -10.22 -1.16 0.82
CA PRO A 181 -10.98 -1.57 -0.35
C PRO A 181 -10.34 -2.78 -1.03
N LEU A 182 -11.13 -3.82 -1.28
CA LEU A 182 -10.81 -4.88 -2.22
C LEU A 182 -11.54 -4.60 -3.53
N TYR A 183 -10.79 -4.13 -4.52
CA TYR A 183 -11.32 -3.87 -5.85
C TYR A 183 -11.41 -5.18 -6.65
N PRO A 184 -12.46 -5.34 -7.48
CA PRO A 184 -12.51 -6.43 -8.45
C PRO A 184 -11.29 -6.41 -9.36
N LEU A 185 -10.84 -7.58 -9.80
CA LEU A 185 -9.74 -7.65 -10.75
C LEU A 185 -10.25 -7.33 -12.16
N LYS A 186 -9.53 -6.46 -12.85
CA LYS A 186 -9.68 -6.21 -14.28
C LYS A 186 -8.62 -7.00 -15.02
N SER A 187 -9.04 -7.95 -15.86
CA SER A 187 -8.16 -8.57 -16.83
C SER A 187 -7.80 -7.52 -17.89
N ASP A 188 -6.53 -7.14 -17.99
CA ASP A 188 -6.05 -6.28 -19.08
C ASP A 188 -4.89 -6.94 -19.86
N ILE A 189 -4.70 -6.47 -21.09
CA ILE A 189 -4.08 -7.13 -22.28
C ILE A 189 -2.55 -7.40 -22.12
N HIS A 190 -1.99 -7.29 -20.92
CA HIS A 190 -0.56 -7.45 -20.64
C HIS A 190 -0.22 -8.47 -19.55
N ASN A 191 -1.15 -9.39 -19.20
CA ASN A 191 -0.97 -10.37 -18.10
C ASN A 191 -0.66 -9.72 -16.74
N LEU A 192 -1.01 -8.44 -16.58
CA LEU A 192 -0.89 -7.71 -15.33
C LEU A 192 -2.28 -7.61 -14.73
N THR A 193 -2.49 -8.26 -13.60
CA THR A 193 -3.70 -8.10 -12.82
C THR A 193 -3.81 -6.64 -12.38
N SER A 194 -4.79 -5.91 -12.91
CA SER A 194 -5.10 -4.54 -12.48
C SER A 194 -6.40 -4.53 -11.69
N TYR A 195 -6.60 -3.50 -10.87
CA TYR A 195 -7.84 -3.34 -10.10
C TYR A 195 -8.86 -2.53 -10.89
N ASP A 196 -10.10 -3.03 -11.00
CA ASP A 196 -11.22 -2.28 -11.54
C ASP A 196 -11.72 -1.26 -10.52
N MET A 197 -11.19 -0.04 -10.60
CA MET A 197 -11.65 1.08 -9.77
C MET A 197 -12.92 1.74 -10.31
N THR A 198 -13.47 1.31 -11.45
CA THR A 198 -14.78 1.79 -11.95
C THR A 198 -15.94 1.04 -11.31
N SER A 199 -15.68 -0.16 -10.79
CA SER A 199 -16.62 -0.93 -9.97
C SER A 199 -16.45 -0.60 -8.49
N LYS A 200 -17.55 -0.60 -7.74
CA LYS A 200 -17.52 -0.36 -6.30
C LYS A 200 -16.79 -1.52 -5.60
N PRO A 201 -15.75 -1.26 -4.79
CA PRO A 201 -15.04 -2.31 -4.04
C PRO A 201 -15.85 -2.81 -2.85
N SER A 202 -15.51 -4.00 -2.37
CA SER A 202 -15.86 -4.43 -1.00
C SER A 202 -14.87 -3.82 0.00
N LEU A 203 -15.24 -3.77 1.28
CA LEU A 203 -14.34 -3.39 2.37
C LEU A 203 -13.95 -4.63 3.17
N GLU A 204 -12.66 -4.89 3.26
CA GLU A 204 -12.12 -6.01 4.04
C GLU A 204 -11.37 -5.51 5.26
N LYS A 205 -11.47 -6.27 6.36
CA LYS A 205 -10.78 -5.95 7.61
C LYS A 205 -9.44 -6.62 7.60
N PHE A 206 -8.41 -5.90 8.02
CA PHE A 206 -7.08 -6.45 8.16
C PHE A 206 -6.46 -6.00 9.47
N TRP A 207 -5.56 -6.83 9.98
CA TRP A 207 -4.85 -6.61 11.22
C TRP A 207 -3.36 -6.54 10.96
N ASN A 208 -2.71 -5.62 11.66
CA ASN A 208 -1.29 -5.41 11.57
C ASN A 208 -0.68 -5.20 12.95
N LEU A 209 0.47 -5.82 13.17
CA LEU A 209 1.36 -5.39 14.24
C LEU A 209 2.39 -4.44 13.64
N ILE A 210 2.50 -3.23 14.18
CA ILE A 210 3.40 -2.18 13.71
C ILE A 210 4.31 -1.76 14.86
N TRP A 211 5.61 -1.62 14.60
CA TRP A 211 6.56 -1.09 15.57
C TRP A 211 7.73 -0.40 14.90
N GLN A 212 8.48 0.36 15.69
CA GLN A 212 9.60 1.14 15.18
C GLN A 212 10.86 0.92 16.02
N VAL A 213 11.99 0.70 15.34
CA VAL A 213 13.32 0.62 15.97
C VAL A 213 14.32 1.38 15.10
N ASN A 214 15.09 2.30 15.71
CA ASN A 214 16.15 3.06 15.04
C ASN A 214 15.72 3.75 13.74
N GLY A 215 14.48 4.28 13.69
CA GLY A 215 13.95 4.96 12.51
C GLY A 215 13.44 4.03 11.40
N ILE A 216 13.48 2.71 11.60
CA ILE A 216 12.94 1.69 10.69
C ILE A 216 11.57 1.27 11.21
N ASN A 217 10.57 1.32 10.35
CA ASN A 217 9.23 0.80 10.65
C ASN A 217 9.13 -0.65 10.20
N TYR A 218 8.66 -1.48 11.11
CA TYR A 218 8.41 -2.89 10.89
C TYR A 218 6.91 -3.15 10.99
N GLN A 219 6.43 -4.08 10.17
CA GLN A 219 5.03 -4.45 10.14
C GLN A 219 4.86 -5.93 9.84
N PHE A 220 3.98 -6.58 10.61
CA PHE A 220 3.44 -7.89 10.28
C PHE A 220 2.01 -7.77 9.79
N TYR A 221 1.74 -8.31 8.61
CA TYR A 221 0.40 -8.46 8.06
C TYR A 221 -0.15 -9.84 8.42
N THR A 222 -1.40 -9.90 8.90
CA THR A 222 -1.99 -11.15 9.39
C THR A 222 -3.24 -11.61 8.62
N HIS A 223 -3.68 -10.86 7.59
CA HIS A 223 -4.90 -11.15 6.83
C HIS A 223 -4.61 -11.74 5.44
N ILE A 224 -3.82 -12.81 5.35
CA ILE A 224 -3.62 -13.53 4.09
C ILE A 224 -4.49 -14.79 4.03
N THR A 225 -5.12 -15.18 5.14
CA THR A 225 -5.92 -16.39 5.28
C THR A 225 -7.24 -16.14 6.00
N GLU A 226 -8.16 -17.12 5.94
CA GLU A 226 -9.48 -17.07 6.58
C GLU A 226 -9.41 -16.97 8.12
N GLU A 227 -8.26 -17.34 8.72
CA GLU A 227 -7.99 -17.27 10.16
C GLU A 227 -6.83 -16.31 10.44
N PRO A 228 -7.09 -15.03 10.78
CA PRO A 228 -6.02 -14.07 11.00
C PRO A 228 -5.19 -14.44 12.25
N LEU A 229 -3.87 -14.25 12.17
CA LEU A 229 -2.95 -14.42 13.30
C LEU A 229 -3.42 -13.59 14.50
N SER A 230 -3.50 -14.20 15.68
CA SER A 230 -3.84 -13.48 16.91
C SER A 230 -2.79 -12.43 17.26
N LYS A 231 -3.20 -11.40 18.01
CA LYS A 231 -2.32 -10.34 18.50
C LYS A 231 -1.15 -10.91 19.29
N GLU A 232 -1.41 -11.83 20.20
CA GLU A 232 -0.43 -12.45 21.09
C GLU A 232 0.62 -13.22 20.27
N LYS A 233 0.18 -13.94 19.23
CA LYS A 233 1.07 -14.68 18.35
C LYS A 233 1.87 -13.78 17.42
N ALA A 234 1.27 -12.70 16.92
CA ALA A 234 1.99 -11.67 16.16
C ALA A 234 3.11 -11.04 17.00
N ILE A 235 2.84 -10.76 18.29
CA ILE A 235 3.84 -10.23 19.23
C ILE A 235 4.96 -11.25 19.48
N GLU A 236 4.63 -12.54 19.65
CA GLU A 236 5.63 -13.62 19.76
C GLU A 236 6.56 -13.64 18.54
N PHE A 237 5.98 -13.69 17.33
CA PHE A 237 6.77 -13.71 16.09
C PHE A 237 7.64 -12.46 15.96
N ALA A 238 7.13 -11.30 16.37
CA ALA A 238 7.87 -10.04 16.26
C ALA A 238 9.07 -10.02 17.21
N LYS A 239 8.97 -10.66 18.39
CA LYS A 239 10.13 -10.82 19.30
C LYS A 239 11.23 -11.65 18.63
N ASP A 240 10.87 -12.78 18.02
CA ASP A 240 11.83 -13.65 17.34
C ASP A 240 12.49 -12.94 16.15
N PHE A 241 11.69 -12.22 15.36
CA PHE A 241 12.19 -11.41 14.26
C PHE A 241 13.16 -10.33 14.75
N MET A 242 12.81 -9.64 15.84
CA MET A 242 13.65 -8.58 16.41
C MET A 242 14.94 -9.10 17.04
N ALA A 243 14.97 -10.35 17.51
CA ALA A 243 16.20 -10.98 17.99
C ALA A 243 17.27 -11.10 16.87
N ALA A 244 16.83 -11.26 15.62
CA ALA A 244 17.71 -11.36 14.46
C ALA A 244 18.21 -10.01 13.91
N GLN A 245 17.62 -8.88 14.33
CA GLN A 245 18.03 -7.56 13.82
C GLN A 245 19.25 -6.96 14.54
N LYS A 246 19.74 -7.64 15.58
CA LYS A 246 20.89 -7.20 16.40
C LYS A 246 22.18 -7.22 15.61
#